data_AF-A0A8H5T1A1-F1
#
_entry.id   AF-A0A8H5T1A1-F1
#
_cell.length_a   1.000
_cell.length_b   1.000
_cell.length_c   1.000
_cell.angle_alpha   90.00
_cell.angle_beta   90.00
_cell.angle_gamma   90.00
#
_symmetry.space_group_name_H-M   'P 1'
#
loop_
_entity.id
_entity.type
_entity.pdbx_description
1 polymer ?
#
loop_
_entity_poly.entity_id
_entity_poly.type
_entity_poly.pdbx_seq_one_letter_code
_entity_poly.pdbx_strand_id
1 'polypeptide(L)'
;MGFESFDDLVTSYYVDEFEEASKLFHEQRFSRMRRLPGVFAEILEGARKWEPSERRGLGEEVLKETEAVLMLENSEAWQSLQSITDAAMAKDNMSTEQVYQNLSTVLPMELDA
;
A
#
# COMPACT_ATOMS: atom_id res chain seq x y z
N MET A 1 -26.62 20.58 15.83
CA MET A 1 -26.94 19.42 16.69
C MET A 1 -25.62 18.82 17.12
N GLY A 2 -25.47 18.44 18.39
CA GLY A 2 -24.23 17.87 18.92
C GLY A 2 -24.10 16.37 18.60
N PHE A 3 -22.98 15.77 18.98
CA PHE A 3 -22.73 14.34 18.87
C PHE A 3 -23.48 13.56 19.96
N GLU A 4 -23.97 12.36 19.64
CA GLU A 4 -24.74 11.52 20.57
C GLU A 4 -23.84 10.82 21.59
N SER A 5 -22.59 10.55 21.21
CA SER A 5 -21.55 9.98 22.07
C SER A 5 -20.16 10.58 21.78
N PHE A 6 -19.20 10.23 22.64
CA PHE A 6 -17.79 10.53 22.37
C PHE A 6 -17.30 9.81 21.11
N ASP A 7 -17.77 8.59 20.89
CA ASP A 7 -17.37 7.78 19.74
C ASP A 7 -17.86 8.42 18.44
N ASP A 8 -19.07 8.99 18.41
CA ASP A 8 -19.60 9.73 17.26
C ASP A 8 -18.78 10.99 16.98
N LEU A 9 -18.41 11.75 18.02
CA LEU A 9 -17.54 12.92 17.89
C LEU A 9 -16.19 12.56 17.28
N VAL A 10 -15.54 11.53 17.82
CA VAL A 10 -14.21 11.09 17.36
C VAL A 10 -14.29 10.53 15.96
N THR A 11 -15.33 9.77 15.65
CA THR A 11 -15.55 9.18 14.32
C THR A 11 -15.75 10.27 13.28
N SER A 12 -16.65 11.22 13.50
CA SER A 12 -16.81 12.38 12.61
C SER A 12 -15.52 13.18 12.47
N TYR A 13 -14.77 13.41 13.56
CA TYR A 13 -13.49 14.11 13.47
C TYR A 13 -12.47 13.37 12.61
N TYR A 14 -12.47 12.03 12.54
CA TYR A 14 -11.50 11.27 11.75
C TYR A 14 -12.01 10.81 10.38
N VAL A 15 -13.31 10.86 10.12
CA VAL A 15 -13.92 10.41 8.86
C VAL A 15 -14.34 11.58 7.97
N ASP A 16 -14.93 12.63 8.54
CA ASP A 16 -15.45 13.74 7.75
C ASP A 16 -14.32 14.57 7.14
N GLU A 17 -14.61 15.23 6.03
CA GLU A 17 -13.67 16.15 5.37
C GLU A 17 -13.96 17.58 5.82
N PHE A 18 -12.92 18.25 6.32
CA PHE A 18 -12.96 19.69 6.54
C PHE A 18 -12.50 20.43 5.28
N GLU A 19 -12.97 21.66 5.11
CA GLU A 19 -12.49 22.55 4.05
C GLU A 19 -10.96 22.70 4.14
N GLU A 20 -10.25 22.51 3.04
CA GLU A 20 -8.77 22.47 3.01
C GLU A 20 -8.11 23.76 3.50
N ALA A 21 -8.76 24.91 3.28
CA ALA A 21 -8.30 26.21 3.78
C ALA A 21 -8.50 26.38 5.30
N SER A 22 -9.24 25.49 5.95
CA SER A 22 -9.53 25.57 7.37
C SER A 22 -8.36 25.07 8.21
N LYS A 23 -8.18 25.71 9.37
CA LYS A 23 -7.22 25.24 10.39
C LYS A 23 -7.51 23.79 10.82
N LEU A 24 -8.79 23.43 10.90
CA LEU A 24 -9.23 22.09 11.31
C LEU A 24 -8.78 21.00 10.34
N PHE A 25 -8.79 21.27 9.03
CA PHE A 25 -8.26 20.34 8.04
C PHE A 25 -6.79 19.99 8.30
N HIS A 26 -5.95 21.01 8.53
CA HIS A 26 -4.52 20.79 8.82
C HIS A 26 -4.30 20.06 10.16
N GLU A 27 -5.07 20.40 11.19
CA GLU A 27 -5.01 19.72 12.49
C GLU A 27 -5.42 18.25 12.39
N GLN A 28 -6.51 17.95 11.67
CA GLN A 28 -7.02 16.61 11.41
C GLN A 28 -5.99 15.80 10.62
N ARG A 29 -5.46 16.35 9.51
CA ARG A 29 -4.42 15.70 8.72
C ARG A 29 -3.19 15.37 9.56
N PHE A 30 -2.70 16.33 10.34
CA PHE A 30 -1.57 16.10 11.24
C PHE A 30 -1.89 15.02 12.28
N SER A 31 -3.11 15.04 12.85
CA SER A 31 -3.55 14.02 13.81
C SER A 31 -3.54 12.63 13.17
N ARG A 32 -4.16 12.45 12.01
CA ARG A 32 -4.19 11.18 11.25
C ARG A 32 -2.79 10.64 10.97
N MET A 33 -1.84 11.51 10.60
CA MET A 33 -0.48 11.09 10.25
C MET A 33 0.44 10.79 11.44
N ARG A 34 0.27 11.50 12.56
CA ARG A 34 1.29 11.51 13.64
C ARG A 34 0.77 11.09 15.01
N ARG A 35 -0.50 11.34 15.32
CA ARG A 35 -1.07 11.13 16.67
C ARG A 35 -1.96 9.91 16.73
N LEU A 36 -2.86 9.76 15.76
CA LEU A 36 -3.80 8.65 15.68
C LEU A 36 -3.09 7.28 15.71
N PRO A 37 -1.97 7.06 15.00
CA PRO A 37 -1.26 5.78 15.10
C PRO A 37 -0.79 5.44 16.52
N GLY A 38 -0.33 6.44 17.28
CA GLY A 38 0.07 6.27 18.68
C GLY A 38 -1.11 5.94 19.59
N VAL A 39 -2.23 6.65 19.41
CA VAL A 39 -3.48 6.38 20.14
C VAL A 39 -3.98 4.95 19.87
N PHE A 40 -3.99 4.51 18.61
CA PHE A 40 -4.36 3.13 18.27
C PHE A 40 -3.43 2.11 18.93
N ALA A 41 -2.11 2.34 18.91
CA ALA A 41 -1.16 1.43 19.54
C ALA A 41 -1.40 1.31 21.05
N GLU A 42 -1.65 2.42 21.74
CA GLU A 42 -1.96 2.44 23.18
C GLU A 42 -3.29 1.74 23.50
N ILE A 43 -4.34 1.98 22.69
CA ILE A 43 -5.64 1.31 22.85
C ILE A 43 -5.48 -0.20 22.66
N LEU A 44 -4.77 -0.64 21.62
CA LEU A 44 -4.56 -2.07 21.34
C LEU A 44 -3.76 -2.75 22.45
N GLU A 45 -2.77 -2.07 23.02
CA GLU A 45 -2.03 -2.57 24.18
C GLU A 45 -2.93 -2.66 25.42
N GLY A 46 -3.71 -1.62 25.69
CA GLY A 46 -4.67 -1.60 26.80
C GLY A 46 -5.74 -2.70 26.66
N ALA A 47 -6.21 -2.93 25.44
CA ALA A 47 -7.26 -3.91 25.13
C ALA A 47 -6.85 -5.35 25.44
N ARG A 48 -5.55 -5.65 25.54
CA ARG A 48 -5.05 -6.96 25.99
C ARG A 48 -5.47 -7.32 27.41
N LYS A 49 -5.85 -6.32 28.21
CA LYS A 49 -6.28 -6.48 29.60
C LYS A 49 -7.80 -6.50 29.77
N TRP A 50 -8.55 -6.26 28.68
CA TRP A 50 -10.02 -6.30 28.72
C TRP A 50 -10.53 -7.73 28.79
N GLU A 51 -11.79 -7.89 29.19
CA GLU A 51 -12.45 -9.18 29.11
C GLU A 51 -12.52 -9.66 27.65
N PRO A 52 -12.45 -10.98 27.38
CA PRO A 52 -12.46 -11.50 26.02
C PRO A 52 -13.66 -11.05 25.17
N SER A 53 -14.82 -10.81 25.79
CA SER A 53 -16.01 -10.30 25.10
C SER A 53 -15.86 -8.85 24.65
N GLU A 54 -15.21 -8.01 25.44
CA GLU A 54 -15.01 -6.58 25.16
C GLU A 54 -13.95 -6.38 24.08
N ARG A 55 -12.88 -7.20 24.10
CA ARG A 55 -11.80 -7.13 23.11
C ARG A 55 -12.20 -7.67 21.74
N ARG A 56 -13.20 -8.55 21.66
CA ARG A 56 -13.54 -9.31 20.45
C ARG A 56 -13.77 -8.41 19.25
N GLY A 57 -14.66 -7.41 19.37
CA GLY A 57 -15.02 -6.54 18.24
C GLY A 57 -13.83 -5.76 17.70
N LEU A 58 -13.00 -5.17 18.57
CA LEU A 58 -11.78 -4.48 18.17
C LEU A 58 -10.80 -5.43 17.46
N GLY A 59 -10.65 -6.66 17.95
CA GLY A 59 -9.78 -7.66 17.34
C GLY A 59 -10.25 -8.07 15.93
N GLU A 60 -11.56 -8.17 15.71
CA GLU A 60 -12.13 -8.50 14.40
C GLU A 60 -11.89 -7.39 13.37
N GLU A 61 -12.05 -6.11 13.74
CA GLU A 61 -11.75 -4.99 12.83
C GLU A 61 -10.26 -4.89 12.48
N VAL A 62 -9.37 -5.11 13.47
CA VAL A 62 -7.92 -5.16 13.21
C VAL A 62 -7.55 -6.30 12.26
N LEU A 63 -8.19 -7.46 12.41
CA LEU A 63 -7.94 -8.60 11.52
C LEU A 63 -8.38 -8.28 10.08
N LYS A 64 -9.59 -7.72 9.90
CA LYS A 64 -10.10 -7.32 8.58
C LYS A 64 -9.16 -6.34 7.87
N GLU A 65 -8.69 -5.32 8.57
CA GLU A 65 -7.77 -4.33 7.99
C GLU A 65 -6.42 -4.97 7.64
N THR A 66 -5.89 -5.84 8.51
CA THR A 66 -4.63 -6.56 8.26
C THR A 66 -4.75 -7.45 7.03
N GLU A 67 -5.87 -8.17 6.88
CA GLU A 67 -6.15 -8.99 5.71
C GLU A 67 -6.25 -8.15 4.43
N ALA A 68 -6.90 -6.99 4.48
CA ALA A 68 -7.01 -6.08 3.34
C ALA A 68 -5.62 -5.59 2.87
N VAL A 69 -4.76 -5.19 3.82
CA VAL A 69 -3.37 -4.78 3.52
C VAL A 69 -2.58 -5.93 2.90
N LEU A 70 -2.64 -7.13 3.48
CA LEU A 70 -1.93 -8.29 2.96
C LEU A 70 -2.38 -8.68 1.55
N MET A 71 -3.70 -8.60 1.27
CA MET A 71 -4.23 -8.87 -0.07
C MET A 71 -3.71 -7.86 -1.10
N LEU A 72 -3.63 -6.58 -0.73
CA LEU A 72 -3.09 -5.53 -1.59
C LEU A 72 -1.61 -5.78 -1.91
N GLU A 73 -0.78 -5.98 -0.89
CA GLU A 73 0.66 -6.25 -1.04
C GLU A 73 0.92 -7.49 -1.91
N ASN A 74 0.13 -8.55 -1.71
CA ASN A 74 0.22 -9.76 -2.50
C ASN A 74 -0.13 -9.50 -3.97
N SER A 75 -1.20 -8.75 -4.25
CA SER A 75 -1.57 -8.35 -5.61
C SER A 75 -0.44 -7.54 -6.29
N GLU A 76 0.15 -6.56 -5.59
CA GLU A 76 1.25 -5.76 -6.10
C GLU A 76 2.51 -6.58 -6.37
N ALA A 77 2.83 -7.54 -5.49
CA ALA A 77 3.93 -8.47 -5.67
C ALA A 77 3.72 -9.35 -6.91
N TRP A 78 2.51 -9.89 -7.12
CA TRP A 78 2.18 -10.68 -8.31
C TRP A 78 2.28 -9.88 -9.60
N GLN A 79 1.77 -8.64 -9.60
CA GLN A 79 1.89 -7.75 -10.76
C GLN A 79 3.36 -7.47 -11.10
N SER A 80 4.19 -7.26 -10.08
CA SER A 80 5.64 -7.06 -10.24
C SER A 80 6.33 -8.30 -10.82
N LEU A 81 6.01 -9.50 -10.30
CA LEU A 81 6.55 -10.76 -10.82
C LEU A 81 6.12 -11.01 -12.26
N GLN A 82 4.85 -10.79 -12.59
CA GLN A 82 4.33 -10.96 -13.95
C GLN A 82 5.06 -10.03 -14.93
N SER A 83 5.26 -8.76 -14.56
CA SER A 83 6.01 -7.81 -15.38
C SER A 83 7.45 -8.27 -15.64
N ILE A 84 8.13 -8.82 -14.63
CA ILE A 84 9.49 -9.37 -14.78
C ILE A 84 9.48 -10.59 -15.71
N THR A 85 8.53 -11.50 -15.54
CA THR A 85 8.40 -12.69 -16.38
C THR A 85 8.11 -12.32 -17.84
N ASP A 86 7.20 -11.38 -18.09
CA ASP A 86 6.89 -10.90 -19.44
C ASP A 86 8.12 -10.26 -20.11
N ALA A 87 8.88 -9.46 -19.36
CA ALA A 87 10.13 -8.87 -19.85
C ALA A 87 11.20 -9.94 -20.17
N ALA A 88 11.30 -10.99 -19.34
CA ALA A 88 12.21 -12.10 -19.59
C ALA A 88 11.80 -12.90 -20.84
N MET A 89 10.51 -13.22 -21.00
CA MET A 89 10.00 -13.90 -22.20
C MET A 89 10.17 -13.06 -23.47
N ALA A 90 9.99 -11.74 -23.39
CA ALA A 90 10.25 -10.85 -24.53
C ALA A 90 11.74 -10.81 -24.92
N LYS A 91 12.64 -10.93 -23.93
CA LYS A 91 14.09 -10.97 -24.15
C LYS A 91 14.57 -12.31 -24.72
N ASP A 92 13.99 -13.42 -24.27
CA ASP A 92 14.25 -14.75 -24.85
C ASP A 92 13.66 -14.89 -26.27
N ASN A 93 12.55 -14.19 -26.56
CA ASN A 93 12.01 -14.06 -27.92
C ASN A 93 12.76 -13.05 -28.80
N MET A 94 13.85 -12.42 -28.31
CA MET A 94 14.75 -11.65 -29.16
C MET A 94 15.49 -12.65 -30.06
N SER A 95 14.93 -12.82 -31.25
CA SER A 95 15.28 -13.86 -32.22
C SER A 95 16.78 -13.94 -32.44
N THR A 96 17.30 -15.16 -32.59
CA THR A 96 18.68 -15.45 -33.04
C THR A 96 19.06 -14.58 -34.25
N GLU A 97 18.12 -14.31 -35.16
CA GLU A 97 18.28 -13.41 -36.30
C GLU A 97 18.63 -11.97 -35.91
N GLN A 98 18.05 -11.42 -34.84
CA GLN A 98 18.39 -10.08 -34.35
C GLN A 98 19.79 -10.06 -33.71
N VAL A 99 20.21 -11.15 -33.07
CA VAL A 99 21.59 -11.31 -32.58
C VAL A 99 22.58 -11.35 -33.75
N TYR A 100 22.29 -12.08 -34.83
CA TYR A 100 23.12 -12.12 -36.04
C TYR A 100 23.21 -10.76 -36.76
N GLN A 101 22.09 -10.03 -36.88
CA GLN A 101 22.10 -8.69 -37.51
C GLN A 101 22.89 -7.67 -36.68
N ASN A 102 22.80 -7.73 -35.36
CA ASN A 102 23.58 -6.84 -34.48
C ASN A 102 25.08 -7.17 -34.53
N LEU A 103 25.46 -8.45 -34.58
CA LEU A 103 26.86 -8.87 -34.73
C LEU A 103 27.46 -8.48 -36.09
N SER A 104 26.68 -8.58 -37.17
CA SER A 104 27.07 -8.13 -38.52
C SER A 104 27.27 -6.62 -38.62
N THR A 105 26.69 -5.84 -37.70
CA THR A 105 26.83 -4.38 -37.66
C THR A 105 28.08 -3.93 -36.87
N VAL A 106 28.62 -4.78 -35.99
CA VAL A 106 29.75 -4.46 -35.10
C VAL A 106 31.10 -4.98 -35.65
N LEU A 107 31.10 -6.00 -36.50
CA LEU A 107 32.29 -6.46 -37.21
C LEU A 107 32.22 -6.04 -38.68
N PRO A 108 32.80 -4.90 -39.09
CA PRO A 108 33.13 -4.73 -40.49
C PRO A 108 34.20 -5.78 -40.81
N MET A 109 33.79 -6.87 -41.47
CA MET A 109 34.71 -7.74 -42.20
C MET A 109 35.32 -6.89 -43.32
N GLU A 110 36.38 -6.15 -42.99
CA GLU A 110 37.35 -5.69 -43.97
C GLU A 110 38.06 -6.93 -44.50
N LEU A 111 37.52 -7.46 -45.59
CA LEU A 111 38.17 -8.45 -46.45
C LEU A 111 38.19 -7.86 -47.84
N ASP A 112 39.04 -6.84 -48.02
CA ASP A 112 39.46 -6.39 -49.34
C ASP A 112 40.77 -7.10 -49.71
N ALA A 113 40.61 -7.99 -50.70
CA ALA A 113 41.52 -8.44 -51.76
C ALA A 113 42.97 -8.85 -51.44
#